data_AF-A0A359LJ59-F1
#
_entry.id   AF-A0A359LJ59-F1
#
_cell.length_a   1.000
_cell.length_b   1.000
_cell.length_c   1.000
_cell.angle_alpha   90.00
_cell.angle_beta   90.00
_cell.angle_gamma   90.00
#
_symmetry.space_group_name_H-M   'P 1'
#
loop_
_entity.id
_entity.type
_entity.pdbx_description
1 polymer ?
#
loop_
_entity_poly.entity_id
_entity_poly.type
_entity_poly.pdbx_seq_one_letter_code
_entity_poly.pdbx_strand_id
1 'polypeptide(L)'
;MFTKSKIKIFFIMFSILVFLFLTGCFGSSTDEAQIKKIAKNIEKALEKKDVDLFMENISYNYSDDAGGTYDNHINNFPENIISQIELAEAFANSVSGLLKITTDVSITDLIVAEQYASGKMKTAFSLKVCVLWCMPIPGVNAEESTEYNVDFIKEDEEWKIISLVEIE
;
A
#
# COMPACT_ATOMS: atom_id res chain seq x y z
N MET A 1 -8.15 -58.49 -21.33
CA MET A 1 -9.48 -57.91 -21.02
C MET A 1 -9.29 -56.72 -20.06
N PHE A 2 -8.56 -55.71 -20.54
CA PHE A 2 -7.96 -54.58 -19.82
C PHE A 2 -8.82 -53.39 -19.41
N THR A 3 -9.52 -52.71 -20.33
CA THR A 3 -9.18 -51.27 -20.36
C THR A 3 -10.28 -50.29 -20.78
N LYS A 4 -11.57 -50.65 -20.82
CA LYS A 4 -12.62 -49.64 -21.13
C LYS A 4 -13.32 -49.05 -19.91
N SER A 5 -13.65 -49.85 -18.90
CA SER A 5 -14.36 -49.35 -17.70
C SER A 5 -13.44 -48.58 -16.75
N LYS A 6 -12.19 -49.04 -16.56
CA LYS A 6 -11.21 -48.39 -15.68
C LYS A 6 -10.77 -47.01 -16.17
N ILE A 7 -10.67 -46.80 -17.49
CA ILE A 7 -10.31 -45.51 -18.08
C ILE A 7 -11.42 -44.47 -17.87
N LYS A 8 -12.69 -44.86 -17.98
CA LYS A 8 -13.83 -43.95 -17.71
C LYS A 8 -13.86 -43.49 -16.25
N ILE A 9 -13.62 -44.41 -15.31
CA ILE A 9 -13.55 -44.07 -13.88
C ILE A 9 -12.39 -43.12 -13.60
N PHE A 10 -11.22 -43.36 -14.21
CA PHE A 10 -10.06 -42.48 -14.08
C PHE A 10 -10.33 -41.06 -14.62
N PHE A 11 -11.05 -40.93 -15.75
CA PHE A 11 -11.44 -39.63 -16.30
C PHE A 11 -12.42 -38.86 -15.40
N ILE A 12 -13.37 -39.56 -14.77
CA ILE A 12 -14.33 -38.93 -13.83
C ILE A 12 -13.60 -38.46 -12.56
N MET A 13 -12.71 -39.31 -12.02
CA MET A 13 -11.85 -38.98 -10.88
C MET A 13 -10.94 -37.78 -11.17
N PHE A 14 -10.30 -37.74 -12.35
CA PHE A 14 -9.45 -36.65 -12.78
C PHE A 14 -10.25 -35.36 -13.00
N SER A 15 -11.45 -35.45 -13.57
CA SER A 15 -12.34 -34.30 -13.74
C SER A 15 -12.77 -33.70 -12.40
N ILE A 16 -13.12 -34.54 -11.41
CA ILE A 16 -13.48 -34.09 -10.06
C ILE A 16 -12.27 -33.47 -9.36
N LEU A 17 -11.09 -34.07 -9.50
CA LEU A 17 -9.84 -33.55 -8.94
C LEU A 17 -9.48 -32.17 -9.53
N VAL A 18 -9.63 -31.98 -10.85
CA VAL A 18 -9.44 -30.69 -11.53
C VAL A 18 -10.45 -29.64 -11.07
N PHE A 19 -11.72 -30.02 -10.88
CA PHE A 19 -12.75 -29.13 -10.31
C PHE A 19 -12.44 -28.73 -8.86
N LEU A 20 -11.87 -29.62 -8.07
CA LEU A 20 -11.44 -29.32 -6.69
C LEU A 20 -10.20 -28.43 -6.65
N PHE A 21 -9.26 -28.56 -7.60
CA PHE A 21 -8.12 -27.63 -7.73
C PHE A 21 -8.53 -26.22 -8.19
N LEU A 22 -9.63 -26.06 -8.92
CA LEU A 22 -10.13 -24.77 -9.39
C LEU A 22 -10.88 -23.95 -8.33
N THR A 23 -11.23 -24.55 -7.19
CA THR A 23 -11.86 -23.84 -6.04
C THR A 23 -10.85 -23.56 -4.91
N GLY A 24 -9.58 -23.89 -5.13
CA GLY A 24 -8.49 -23.65 -4.19
C GLY A 24 -7.91 -22.24 -4.30
N CYS A 25 -8.11 -21.43 -3.26
CA CYS A 25 -7.35 -20.24 -2.90
C CYS A 25 -7.25 -19.13 -3.97
N PHE A 26 -8.39 -18.60 -4.44
CA PHE A 26 -8.41 -17.44 -5.34
C PHE A 26 -8.34 -16.08 -4.62
N GLY A 27 -8.52 -16.02 -3.30
CA GLY A 27 -8.60 -14.76 -2.55
C GLY A 27 -7.26 -14.07 -2.29
N SER A 28 -6.23 -14.81 -1.85
CA SER A 28 -5.04 -14.16 -1.27
C SER A 28 -4.21 -13.37 -2.28
N SER A 29 -4.12 -13.82 -3.55
CA SER A 29 -3.35 -13.10 -4.58
C SER A 29 -4.06 -11.84 -5.06
N THR A 30 -5.39 -11.79 -5.00
CA THR A 30 -6.17 -10.58 -5.30
C THR A 30 -6.14 -9.62 -4.13
N ASP A 31 -6.26 -10.12 -2.90
CA ASP A 31 -6.19 -9.32 -1.67
C ASP A 31 -4.83 -8.63 -1.51
N GLU A 32 -3.72 -9.37 -1.70
CA GLU A 32 -2.38 -8.78 -1.66
C GLU A 32 -2.19 -7.68 -2.72
N ALA A 33 -2.72 -7.88 -3.92
CA ALA A 33 -2.64 -6.87 -4.98
C ALA A 33 -3.48 -5.63 -4.65
N GLN A 34 -4.66 -5.80 -4.05
CA GLN A 34 -5.50 -4.69 -3.59
C GLN A 34 -4.82 -3.91 -2.45
N ILE A 35 -4.23 -4.62 -1.49
CA ILE A 35 -3.50 -3.97 -0.38
C ILE A 35 -2.27 -3.23 -0.91
N LYS A 36 -1.50 -3.79 -1.85
CA LYS A 36 -0.39 -3.06 -2.50
C LYS A 36 -0.86 -1.86 -3.30
N LYS A 37 -2.09 -1.86 -3.82
CA LYS A 37 -2.69 -0.71 -4.49
C LYS A 37 -2.94 0.45 -3.52
N ILE A 38 -3.21 0.17 -2.24
CA ILE A 38 -3.33 1.21 -1.19
C ILE A 38 -2.04 2.04 -1.11
N ALA A 39 -0.86 1.40 -1.09
CA ALA A 39 0.42 2.12 -1.10
C ALA A 39 0.52 3.08 -2.28
N LYS A 40 0.12 2.64 -3.48
CA LYS A 40 0.13 3.48 -4.70
C LYS A 40 -0.89 4.60 -4.68
N ASN A 41 -2.04 4.40 -4.06
CA ASN A 41 -3.02 5.46 -3.87
C ASN A 41 -2.50 6.52 -2.89
N ILE A 42 -1.89 6.10 -1.78
CA ILE A 42 -1.27 6.99 -0.79
C ILE A 42 -0.10 7.76 -1.42
N GLU A 43 0.80 7.09 -2.14
CA GLU A 43 1.89 7.72 -2.90
C GLU A 43 1.35 8.86 -3.78
N LYS A 44 0.30 8.56 -4.55
CA LYS A 44 -0.36 9.54 -5.41
C LYS A 44 -1.07 10.66 -4.64
N ALA A 45 -1.65 10.37 -3.49
CA ALA A 45 -2.27 11.36 -2.61
C ALA A 45 -1.22 12.36 -2.10
N LEU A 46 -0.06 11.85 -1.67
CA LEU A 46 1.07 12.68 -1.21
C LEU A 46 1.66 13.51 -2.36
N GLU A 47 1.86 12.93 -3.55
CA GLU A 47 2.32 13.67 -4.73
C GLU A 47 1.36 14.79 -5.14
N LYS A 48 0.05 14.55 -5.01
CA LYS A 48 -1.00 15.54 -5.31
C LYS A 48 -1.27 16.50 -4.17
N LYS A 49 -0.75 16.21 -2.98
CA LYS A 49 -1.02 16.96 -1.74
C LYS A 49 -2.52 17.02 -1.44
N ASP A 50 -3.17 15.87 -1.55
CA ASP A 50 -4.62 15.70 -1.48
C ASP A 50 -4.98 14.81 -0.29
N VAL A 51 -5.47 15.43 0.78
CA VAL A 51 -5.86 14.75 2.03
C VAL A 51 -7.04 13.81 1.78
N ASP A 52 -8.03 14.22 0.99
CA ASP A 52 -9.22 13.40 0.74
C ASP A 52 -8.83 12.12 0.02
N LEU A 53 -7.95 12.21 -0.99
CA LEU A 53 -7.42 11.04 -1.70
C LEU A 53 -6.59 10.11 -0.81
N PHE A 54 -5.93 10.65 0.22
CA PHE A 54 -5.26 9.83 1.24
C PHE A 54 -6.31 9.07 2.06
N MET A 55 -7.31 9.79 2.56
CA MET A 55 -8.37 9.27 3.43
C MET A 55 -9.28 8.24 2.75
N GLU A 56 -9.37 8.22 1.42
CA GLU A 56 -10.05 7.15 0.67
C GLU A 56 -9.51 5.74 0.97
N ASN A 57 -8.28 5.63 1.47
CA ASN A 57 -7.63 4.37 1.82
C ASN A 57 -7.75 4.01 3.31
N ILE A 58 -8.35 4.89 4.10
CA ILE A 58 -8.51 4.75 5.55
C ILE A 58 -9.96 4.32 5.83
N SER A 59 -10.14 3.39 6.76
CA SER A 59 -11.47 2.96 7.20
C SER A 59 -12.13 4.07 8.02
N TYR A 60 -13.44 4.25 7.87
CA TYR A 60 -14.23 5.12 8.75
C TYR A 60 -14.19 4.68 10.22
N ASN A 61 -13.85 3.41 10.48
CA ASN A 61 -13.71 2.86 11.82
C ASN A 61 -12.27 2.94 12.35
N TYR A 62 -11.35 3.64 11.65
CA TYR A 62 -9.99 3.84 12.12
C TYR A 62 -9.98 4.48 13.51
N SER A 63 -9.18 3.89 14.42
CA SER A 63 -8.89 4.45 15.73
C SER A 63 -7.52 3.95 16.20
N ASP A 64 -6.68 4.87 16.68
CA ASP A 64 -5.38 4.53 17.27
C ASP A 64 -5.27 4.90 18.76
N ASP A 65 -4.20 4.43 19.40
CA ASP A 65 -3.93 4.65 20.83
C ASP A 65 -3.55 6.10 21.16
N ALA A 66 -3.17 6.90 20.15
CA ALA A 66 -2.89 8.33 20.29
C ALA A 66 -4.15 9.20 20.14
N GLY A 67 -5.34 8.59 19.97
CA GLY A 67 -6.61 9.29 19.78
C GLY A 67 -6.88 9.75 18.35
N GLY A 68 -6.09 9.28 17.38
CA GLY A 68 -6.34 9.47 15.97
C GLY A 68 -7.55 8.65 15.53
N THR A 69 -8.38 9.26 14.71
CA THR A 69 -9.64 8.72 14.18
C THR A 69 -9.78 9.12 12.72
N TYR A 70 -10.71 8.51 11.99
CA TYR A 70 -11.01 8.97 10.64
C TYR A 70 -11.38 10.46 10.59
N ASP A 71 -12.30 10.90 11.47
CA ASP A 71 -12.85 12.26 11.46
C ASP A 71 -11.84 13.35 11.82
N ASN A 72 -10.80 13.03 12.60
CA ASN A 72 -9.72 13.97 12.91
C ASN A 72 -8.48 13.75 12.03
N HIS A 73 -8.64 13.03 10.91
CA HIS A 73 -7.58 12.73 9.95
C HIS A 73 -6.35 12.08 10.62
N ILE A 74 -6.59 11.10 11.49
CA ILE A 74 -5.53 10.38 12.21
C ILE A 74 -4.63 11.39 12.93
N ASN A 75 -5.24 12.25 13.75
CA ASN A 75 -4.54 13.36 14.43
C ASN A 75 -3.79 14.32 13.48
N ASN A 76 -4.41 14.66 12.35
CA ASN A 76 -3.83 15.48 11.27
C ASN A 76 -2.57 14.88 10.63
N PHE A 77 -2.41 13.56 10.67
CA PHE A 77 -1.25 12.88 10.09
C PHE A 77 -1.04 13.19 8.59
N PRO A 78 -2.04 13.06 7.70
CA PRO A 78 -1.83 13.34 6.28
C PRO A 78 -1.53 14.83 6.03
N GLU A 79 -2.18 15.75 6.75
CA GLU A 79 -1.91 17.19 6.69
C GLU A 79 -0.46 17.51 7.10
N ASN A 80 0.01 16.91 8.19
CA ASN A 80 1.36 17.12 8.69
C ASN A 80 2.42 16.65 7.71
N ILE A 81 2.23 15.49 7.08
CA ILE A 81 3.13 14.99 6.04
C ILE A 81 3.10 15.90 4.81
N ILE A 82 1.91 16.27 4.33
CA ILE A 82 1.76 17.14 3.17
C ILE A 82 2.42 18.50 3.42
N SER A 83 2.23 19.10 4.60
CA SER A 83 2.86 20.37 4.97
C SER A 83 4.39 20.29 4.95
N GLN A 84 4.96 19.18 5.41
CA GLN A 84 6.41 18.95 5.35
C GLN A 84 6.92 18.81 3.90
N ILE A 85 6.18 18.10 3.04
CA ILE A 85 6.50 18.02 1.60
C ILE A 85 6.49 19.42 0.99
N GLU A 86 5.45 20.22 1.23
CA GLU A 86 5.33 21.58 0.69
C GLU A 86 6.47 22.49 1.14
N LEU A 87 6.85 22.41 2.41
CA LEU A 87 7.99 23.16 2.94
C LEU A 87 9.30 22.75 2.25
N ALA A 88 9.52 21.44 2.09
CA ALA A 88 10.69 20.89 1.41
C ALA A 88 10.73 21.29 -0.07
N GLU A 89 9.59 21.26 -0.77
CA GLU A 89 9.45 21.73 -2.15
C GLU A 89 9.73 23.23 -2.26
N ALA A 90 9.19 24.05 -1.35
CA ALA A 90 9.44 25.50 -1.33
C ALA A 90 10.94 25.80 -1.15
N PHE A 91 11.60 25.08 -0.24
CA PHE A 91 13.04 25.18 -0.06
C PHE A 91 13.81 24.74 -1.31
N ALA A 92 13.50 23.55 -1.86
CA ALA A 92 14.13 23.03 -3.07
C ALA A 92 14.02 24.02 -4.24
N ASN A 93 12.82 24.57 -4.46
CA ASN A 93 12.56 25.57 -5.50
C ASN A 93 13.31 26.88 -5.27
N SER A 94 13.52 27.30 -4.02
CA SER A 94 14.30 28.50 -3.69
C SER A 94 15.78 28.36 -4.05
N VAL A 95 16.30 27.13 -4.02
CA VAL A 95 17.68 26.80 -4.41
C VAL A 95 17.78 26.58 -5.92
N SER A 96 16.87 25.79 -6.50
CA SER A 96 16.83 25.48 -7.92
C SER A 96 15.49 24.89 -8.33
N GLY A 97 14.87 25.44 -9.39
CA GLY A 97 13.64 24.89 -9.97
C GLY A 97 13.79 23.53 -10.66
N LEU A 98 15.01 22.97 -10.70
CA LEU A 98 15.26 21.60 -11.18
C LEU A 98 15.13 20.56 -10.06
N LEU A 99 15.14 20.99 -8.80
CA LEU A 99 15.03 20.09 -7.66
C LEU A 99 13.57 19.78 -7.39
N LYS A 100 13.25 18.51 -7.19
CA LYS A 100 11.92 18.06 -6.80
C LYS A 100 12.00 17.06 -5.66
N ILE A 101 11.02 17.13 -4.77
CA ILE A 101 10.76 16.07 -3.81
C ILE A 101 9.99 14.98 -4.53
N THR A 102 10.42 13.74 -4.34
CA THR A 102 9.69 12.56 -4.80
C THR A 102 9.35 11.68 -3.61
N THR A 103 8.16 11.11 -3.66
CA THR A 103 7.62 10.27 -2.60
C THR A 103 7.50 8.85 -3.12
N ASP A 104 7.97 7.89 -2.34
CA ASP A 104 7.86 6.47 -2.65
C ASP A 104 7.16 5.78 -1.46
N VAL A 105 6.06 5.07 -1.71
CA VAL A 105 5.33 4.33 -0.67
C VAL A 105 5.26 2.85 -1.03
N SER A 106 5.55 1.99 -0.06
CA SER A 106 5.55 0.54 -0.26
C SER A 106 4.98 -0.21 0.93
N ILE A 107 4.35 -1.36 0.67
CA ILE A 107 3.90 -2.30 1.70
C ILE A 107 4.66 -3.60 1.55
N THR A 108 5.27 -4.07 2.64
CA THR A 108 6.05 -5.31 2.75
C THR A 108 5.56 -6.14 3.94
N ASP A 109 6.16 -7.33 4.12
CA ASP A 109 5.87 -8.25 5.24
C ASP A 109 4.37 -8.55 5.42
N LEU A 110 3.62 -8.61 4.30
CA LEU A 110 2.17 -8.75 4.32
C LEU A 110 1.73 -10.15 4.75
N ILE A 111 0.89 -10.21 5.77
CA ILE A 111 0.21 -11.41 6.25
C ILE A 111 -1.29 -11.17 6.07
N VAL A 112 -1.91 -11.90 5.14
CA VAL A 112 -3.35 -11.79 4.83
C VAL A 112 -4.11 -12.94 5.45
N ALA A 113 -5.14 -12.61 6.22
CA ALA A 113 -6.19 -13.50 6.69
C ALA A 113 -7.54 -13.03 6.13
N GLU A 114 -8.58 -13.86 6.20
CA GLU A 114 -9.85 -13.67 5.46
C GLU A 114 -10.40 -12.22 5.45
N GLN A 115 -10.52 -11.59 6.61
CA GLN A 115 -11.05 -10.22 6.75
C GLN A 115 -10.00 -9.20 7.25
N TYR A 116 -8.80 -9.66 7.57
CA TYR A 116 -7.77 -8.85 8.22
C TYR A 116 -6.42 -9.09 7.56
N ALA A 117 -5.63 -8.04 7.44
CA ALA A 117 -4.23 -8.18 7.05
C ALA A 117 -3.36 -7.30 7.92
N SER A 118 -2.09 -7.68 8.04
CA SER A 118 -1.06 -6.87 8.71
C SER A 118 0.18 -6.83 7.84
N GLY A 119 0.95 -5.75 7.94
CA GLY A 119 2.21 -5.62 7.22
C GLY A 119 2.99 -4.42 7.70
N LYS A 120 3.99 -4.03 6.90
CA LYS A 120 4.77 -2.82 7.12
C LYS A 120 4.62 -1.87 5.95
N MET A 121 4.26 -0.62 6.24
CA MET A 121 4.26 0.44 5.26
C MET A 121 5.54 1.27 5.42
N LYS A 122 6.28 1.47 4.33
CA LYS A 122 7.40 2.38 4.28
C LYS A 122 7.04 3.57 3.40
N THR A 123 7.22 4.77 3.93
CA THR A 123 7.11 6.03 3.20
C THR A 123 8.49 6.65 3.13
N ALA A 124 8.96 6.96 1.92
CA ALA A 124 10.27 7.58 1.69
C ALA A 124 10.12 8.86 0.88
N PHE A 125 10.81 9.92 1.31
CA PHE A 125 10.94 11.18 0.61
C PHE A 125 12.37 11.35 0.14
N SER A 126 12.54 11.72 -1.12
CA SER A 126 13.87 11.93 -1.69
C SER A 126 13.95 13.19 -2.54
N LEU A 127 15.04 13.94 -2.38
CA LEU A 127 15.35 15.09 -3.25
C LEU A 127 16.04 14.59 -4.53
N LYS A 128 15.40 14.82 -5.68
CA LYS A 128 15.90 14.43 -7.00
C LYS A 128 16.07 15.66 -7.90
N VAL A 129 16.99 15.59 -8.85
CA VAL A 129 17.11 16.58 -9.94
C VAL A 129 16.31 16.08 -11.13
N CYS A 130 15.35 16.89 -11.58
CA CYS A 130 14.43 16.59 -12.67
C CYS A 130 14.61 17.61 -13.81
N VAL A 131 15.36 17.23 -14.85
CA VAL A 131 15.49 18.02 -16.09
C VAL A 131 14.64 17.41 -17.20
N LEU A 132 14.92 16.15 -17.53
CA LEU A 132 14.15 15.33 -18.47
C LEU A 132 13.59 14.07 -17.78
N TRP A 133 14.38 13.50 -16.87
CA TRP A 133 14.03 12.44 -15.94
C TRP A 133 14.48 12.84 -14.54
N CYS A 134 13.80 12.35 -13.51
CA CYS A 134 14.18 12.59 -12.13
C CYS A 134 15.25 11.59 -11.71
N MET A 135 16.44 12.09 -11.40
CA MET A 135 17.58 11.27 -10.99
C MET A 135 18.06 11.67 -9.58
N PRO A 136 18.62 10.73 -8.82
CA PRO A 136 19.27 11.06 -7.55
C PRO A 136 20.47 11.99 -7.79
N ILE A 137 20.78 12.80 -6.78
CA ILE A 137 21.84 13.80 -6.85
C ILE A 137 23.17 13.15 -6.44
N PRO A 138 24.20 13.13 -7.31
CA PRO A 138 25.47 12.52 -6.97
C PRO A 138 26.10 13.14 -5.72
N GLY A 139 26.44 12.32 -4.73
CA GLY A 139 27.10 12.75 -3.50
C GLY A 139 26.20 13.43 -2.47
N VAL A 140 24.88 13.48 -2.68
CA VAL A 140 23.90 13.96 -1.71
C VAL A 140 23.00 12.81 -1.29
N ASN A 141 23.01 12.48 0.00
CA ASN A 141 22.00 11.61 0.59
C ASN A 141 20.92 12.50 1.23
N ALA A 142 19.82 12.66 0.51
CA ALA A 142 18.63 13.40 0.95
C ALA A 142 17.41 12.51 0.83
N GLU A 143 17.56 11.25 1.25
CA GLU A 143 16.47 10.30 1.42
C GLU A 143 16.14 10.19 2.91
N GLU A 144 14.88 10.43 3.24
CA GLU A 144 14.31 10.25 4.57
C GLU A 144 13.18 9.24 4.45
N SER A 145 13.16 8.24 5.33
CA SER A 145 12.12 7.23 5.29
C SER A 145 11.62 6.88 6.68
N THR A 146 10.31 6.72 6.79
CA THR A 146 9.62 6.30 8.00
C THR A 146 8.91 4.98 7.72
N GLU A 147 8.95 4.06 8.68
CA GLU A 147 8.25 2.78 8.61
C GLU A 147 7.12 2.74 9.63
N TYR A 148 6.03 2.05 9.27
CA TYR A 148 4.83 1.92 10.08
C TYR A 148 4.40 0.46 10.09
N ASN A 149 4.04 -0.06 11.26
CA ASN A 149 3.17 -1.23 11.33
C ASN A 149 1.78 -0.78 10.86
N VAL A 150 1.20 -1.53 9.93
CA VAL A 150 -0.09 -1.21 9.33
C VAL A 150 -1.00 -2.42 9.39
N ASP A 151 -2.21 -2.19 9.90
CA ASP A 151 -3.28 -3.18 9.89
C ASP A 151 -4.38 -2.76 8.93
N PHE A 152 -4.95 -3.75 8.27
CA PHE A 152 -6.00 -3.60 7.28
C PHE A 152 -7.22 -4.43 7.65
N ILE A 153 -8.39 -3.92 7.29
CA ILE A 153 -9.64 -4.65 7.31
C ILE A 153 -10.26 -4.67 5.91
N LYS A 154 -10.97 -5.74 5.60
CA LYS A 154 -11.78 -5.83 4.39
C LYS A 154 -13.19 -5.32 4.69
N GLU A 155 -13.55 -4.18 4.11
CA GLU A 155 -14.90 -3.61 4.15
C GLU A 155 -15.57 -3.91 2.81
N ASP A 156 -16.59 -4.77 2.83
CA ASP A 156 -17.22 -5.36 1.65
C ASP A 156 -16.20 -6.07 0.73
N GLU A 157 -15.83 -5.45 -0.40
CA GLU A 157 -14.85 -5.97 -1.36
C GLU A 157 -13.56 -5.13 -1.43
N GLU A 158 -13.42 -4.11 -0.57
CA GLU A 158 -12.27 -3.21 -0.55
C GLU A 158 -11.47 -3.35 0.75
N TRP A 159 -10.14 -3.27 0.63
CA TRP A 159 -9.25 -3.19 1.78
C TRP A 159 -9.08 -1.73 2.21
N LYS A 160 -9.11 -1.49 3.52
CA LYS A 160 -8.87 -0.19 4.15
C LYS A 160 -7.89 -0.34 5.31
N ILE A 161 -7.12 0.71 5.57
CA ILE A 161 -6.25 0.81 6.74
C ILE A 161 -7.10 1.09 7.97
N ILE A 162 -6.86 0.37 9.05
CA ILE A 162 -7.52 0.54 10.35
C ILE A 162 -6.57 0.93 11.49
N SER A 163 -5.27 0.77 11.27
CA SER A 163 -4.22 1.15 12.24
C SER A 163 -2.94 1.50 11.51
N LEU A 164 -2.26 2.54 12.01
CA LEU A 164 -0.92 2.97 11.56
C LEU A 164 -0.11 3.31 12.81
N VAL A 165 0.96 2.58 13.05
CA VAL A 165 1.85 2.79 14.20
C VAL A 165 3.28 2.91 13.71
N GLU A 166 3.89 4.08 13.90
CA GLU A 166 5.28 4.33 13.52
C GLU A 166 6.23 3.36 14.23
N ILE A 167 7.23 2.88 13.50
CA ILE A 167 8.31 2.03 14.01
C ILE A 167 9.51 2.93 14.30
N GLU A 168 9.83 3.09 15.58
CA GLU A 168 11.04 3.79 16.06
C GLU A 168 12.33 2.98 15.82
#